data_AF-A0A960WUY8-F1
#
_entry.id   AF-A0A960WUY8-F1
#
_cell.length_a   1.000
_cell.length_b   1.000
_cell.length_c   1.000
_cell.angle_alpha   90.00
_cell.angle_beta   90.00
_cell.angle_gamma   90.00
#
_symmetry.space_group_name_H-M   'P 1'
#
loop_
_entity.id
_entity.type
_entity.pdbx_description
1 polymer ?
#
loop_
_entity_poly.entity_id
_entity_poly.type
_entity_poly.pdbx_seq_one_letter_code
_entity_poly.pdbx_strand_id
1 'polypeptide(L)'
;EERFIREFILQLKLGHTSRAYFRDKYGEDPADRFPERFEELARDGYMRIEGDEILVSRDGLLQIDRLLHGFFLPQHRDARYT
;
A
#
# COMPACT_ATOMS: atom_id res chain seq x y z
N GLU A 1 0.94 10.27 -11.02
CA GLU A 1 1.07 10.05 -9.56
C GLU A 1 -0.19 9.49 -8.92
N GLU A 2 -1.31 10.22 -8.94
CA GLU A 2 -2.55 9.82 -8.24
C GLU A 2 -3.15 8.47 -8.72
N ARG A 3 -2.98 8.12 -10.00
CA ARG A 3 -3.46 6.84 -10.54
C ARG A 3 -2.73 5.64 -9.94
N PHE A 4 -1.41 5.73 -9.75
CA PHE A 4 -0.61 4.68 -9.11
C PHE A 4 -1.12 4.45 -7.69
N ILE A 5 -1.18 5.52 -6.89
CA ILE A 5 -1.53 5.44 -5.47
C ILE A 5 -2.95 4.91 -5.29
N ARG A 6 -3.92 5.40 -6.08
CA ARG A 6 -5.30 4.93 -6.01
C ARG A 6 -5.40 3.45 -6.31
N GLU A 7 -4.75 3.01 -7.39
CA GLU A 7 -4.83 1.61 -7.80
C GLU A 7 -4.12 0.68 -6.82
N PHE A 8 -2.96 1.10 -6.32
CA PHE A 8 -2.22 0.39 -5.30
C PHE A 8 -3.02 0.23 -4.00
N ILE A 9 -3.64 1.31 -3.52
CA ILE A 9 -4.54 1.29 -2.36
C ILE A 9 -5.73 0.36 -2.60
N LEU A 10 -6.34 0.40 -3.78
CA LEU A 10 -7.48 -0.47 -4.10
C LEU A 10 -7.08 -1.95 -4.11
N GLN A 11 -5.92 -2.30 -4.66
CA GLN A 11 -5.44 -3.69 -4.63
C GLN A 11 -5.08 -4.14 -3.20
N LEU A 12 -4.41 -3.30 -2.39
CA LEU A 12 -4.11 -3.64 -1.00
C LEU A 12 -5.36 -3.89 -0.14
N LYS A 13 -6.50 -3.24 -0.45
CA LYS A 13 -7.79 -3.53 0.20
C LYS A 13 -8.33 -4.93 -0.10
N LEU A 14 -7.86 -5.58 -1.17
CA LEU A 14 -8.13 -6.99 -1.48
C LEU A 14 -7.18 -7.95 -0.74
N GLY A 15 -6.22 -7.42 0.02
CA GLY A 15 -5.30 -8.18 0.85
C GLY A 15 -4.00 -8.59 0.17
N HIS A 16 -3.84 -8.31 -1.12
CA HIS A 16 -2.60 -8.59 -1.84
C HIS A 16 -2.43 -7.68 -3.05
N THR A 17 -1.19 -7.56 -3.54
CA THR A 17 -0.88 -6.91 -4.80
C THR A 17 0.46 -7.39 -5.36
N SER A 18 0.57 -7.49 -6.68
CA SER A 18 1.81 -7.85 -7.38
C SER A 18 2.68 -6.62 -7.61
N ARG A 19 3.98 -6.73 -7.31
CA ARG A 19 4.97 -5.69 -7.60
C ARG A 19 5.27 -5.60 -9.09
N ALA A 20 5.37 -6.74 -9.79
CA ALA A 20 5.57 -6.80 -11.24
C ALA A 20 4.47 -6.08 -11.99
N TYR A 21 3.22 -6.22 -11.56
CA TYR A 21 2.10 -5.50 -12.15
C TYR A 21 2.33 -3.97 -12.18
N PHE A 22 2.84 -3.41 -11.09
CA PHE A 22 3.12 -1.97 -11.01
C PHE A 22 4.39 -1.59 -11.77
N ARG A 23 5.44 -2.43 -11.74
CA ARG A 23 6.64 -2.21 -12.56
C ARG A 23 6.30 -2.20 -14.05
N ASP A 24 5.49 -3.13 -14.51
CA ASP A 24 5.13 -3.26 -15.93
C ASP A 24 4.20 -2.12 -16.38
N LYS A 25 3.23 -1.74 -15.54
CA LYS A 25 2.22 -0.73 -15.89
C LYS A 25 2.69 0.71 -15.69
N TYR A 26 3.50 0.96 -14.67
CA TYR A 26 3.91 2.32 -14.26
C TYR A 26 5.42 2.55 -14.30
N GLY A 27 6.24 1.51 -14.52
CA GLY A 27 7.69 1.62 -14.49
C GLY A 27 8.28 1.75 -13.08
N GLU A 28 7.50 1.44 -12.03
CA GLU A 28 7.88 1.71 -10.64
C GLU A 28 7.43 0.56 -9.72
N ASP A 29 8.29 0.16 -8.79
CA ASP A 29 7.98 -0.86 -7.78
C ASP A 29 7.34 -0.21 -6.53
N PRO A 30 6.17 -0.65 -6.06
CA PRO A 30 5.53 -0.08 -4.88
C PRO A 30 6.38 -0.19 -3.61
N ALA A 31 7.19 -1.25 -3.48
CA ALA A 31 8.06 -1.45 -2.32
C ALA A 31 9.19 -0.41 -2.28
N ASP A 32 9.75 -0.06 -3.44
CA ASP A 32 10.81 0.93 -3.57
C ASP A 32 10.29 2.36 -3.46
N ARG A 33 9.02 2.58 -3.85
CA ARG A 33 8.36 3.88 -3.76
C ARG A 33 7.99 4.25 -2.32
N PHE A 34 7.64 3.27 -1.49
CA PHE A 34 7.17 3.50 -0.12
C PHE A 34 7.93 2.68 0.93
N PRO A 35 9.27 2.75 0.95
CA PRO A 35 10.10 1.83 1.74
C PRO A 35 9.81 1.95 3.24
N GLU A 36 9.79 3.18 3.77
CA GLU A 36 9.52 3.44 5.19
C GLU A 36 8.16 2.90 5.64
N ARG A 37 7.11 3.10 4.83
CA ARG A 37 5.76 2.61 5.14
C ARG A 37 5.68 1.09 5.10
N PHE A 38 6.35 0.48 4.13
CA PHE A 38 6.43 -0.97 4.08
C PHE A 38 7.17 -1.55 5.27
N GLU A 39 8.31 -0.97 5.64
CA GLU A 39 9.09 -1.40 6.81
C GLU A 39 8.29 -1.27 8.10
N GLU A 40 7.58 -0.16 8.31
CA GLU A 40 6.68 0.04 9.45
C GLU A 40 5.61 -1.05 9.51
N LEU A 41 4.85 -1.24 8.42
CA LEU A 41 3.75 -2.21 8.38
C LEU A 41 4.23 -3.65 8.45
N ALA A 42 5.43 -3.95 7.95
CA ALA A 42 6.04 -5.27 8.07
C ALA A 42 6.51 -5.55 9.50
N ARG A 43 7.14 -4.56 10.15
CA ARG A 43 7.55 -4.64 11.56
C ARG A 43 6.37 -4.88 12.49
N ASP A 44 5.24 -4.24 12.20
CA ASP A 44 4.01 -4.37 12.97
C ASP A 44 3.20 -5.64 12.61
N GLY A 45 3.65 -6.44 11.64
CA GLY A 45 3.00 -7.70 11.24
C GLY A 45 1.75 -7.53 10.38
N TYR A 46 1.53 -6.34 9.80
CA TYR A 46 0.38 -6.04 8.95
C TYR A 46 0.60 -6.33 7.48
N MET A 47 1.85 -6.30 7.02
CA MET A 47 2.19 -6.62 5.63
C MET A 47 3.46 -7.47 5.55
N ARG A 48 3.64 -8.19 4.45
CA ARG A 48 4.90 -8.87 4.13
C ARG A 48 5.08 -8.99 2.62
N ILE A 49 6.31 -9.17 2.18
CA ILE A 49 6.63 -9.44 0.78
C ILE A 49 7.00 -10.91 0.65
N GLU A 50 6.34 -11.61 -0.27
CA GLU A 50 6.64 -12.98 -0.68
C GLU A 50 6.95 -13.00 -2.18
N GLY A 51 8.24 -12.89 -2.50
CA GLY A 51 8.69 -12.77 -3.89
C GLY A 51 8.18 -11.47 -4.53
N ASP A 52 7.26 -11.62 -5.48
CA ASP A 52 6.64 -10.49 -6.17
C ASP A 52 5.35 -10.01 -5.50
N GLU A 53 4.79 -10.79 -4.57
CA GLU A 53 3.53 -10.44 -3.91
C GLU A 53 3.79 -9.61 -2.65
N ILE A 54 3.03 -8.55 -2.49
CA ILE A 54 2.82 -7.86 -1.23
C ILE A 54 1.52 -8.42 -0.63
N LEU A 55 1.60 -9.01 0.55
CA LEU A 55 0.48 -9.62 1.25
C LEU A 55 0.13 -8.82 2.50
N VAL A 56 -1.15 -8.59 2.74
CA VAL A 56 -1.68 -7.97 3.95
C VAL A 56 -2.17 -9.08 4.87
N SER A 57 -1.77 -9.03 6.14
CA SER A 57 -2.25 -9.99 7.13
C SER A 57 -3.74 -9.78 7.43
N ARG A 58 -4.39 -10.77 8.05
CA ARG A 58 -5.80 -10.65 8.45
C ARG A 58 -6.03 -9.46 9.39
N ASP A 59 -5.14 -9.26 10.36
CA ASP A 59 -5.23 -8.13 11.29
C ASP A 59 -4.98 -6.80 10.61
N GLY A 60 -4.17 -6.77 9.54
CA GLY A 60 -3.99 -5.61 8.69
C GLY A 60 -5.25 -5.29 7.90
N LEU A 61 -5.90 -6.31 7.32
CA LEU A 61 -7.14 -6.17 6.57
C LEU A 61 -8.29 -5.61 7.43
N LEU A 62 -8.40 -6.04 8.69
CA LEU A 62 -9.44 -5.55 9.62
C LEU A 62 -9.38 -4.03 9.89
N GLN A 63 -8.23 -3.41 9.66
CA GLN A 63 -8.00 -1.98 9.87
C GLN A 63 -7.36 -1.31 8.66
N ILE A 64 -7.59 -1.87 7.47
CA ILE A 64 -6.85 -1.50 6.26
C ILE A 64 -7.00 -0.02 5.90
N ASP A 65 -8.20 0.54 6.07
CA ASP A 65 -8.43 1.97 5.81
C ASP A 65 -7.55 2.85 6.71
N ARG A 66 -7.35 2.47 7.98
CA ARG A 66 -6.46 3.17 8.92
C ARG A 66 -5.00 3.09 8.46
N LEU A 67 -4.55 1.91 8.05
CA LEU A 67 -3.16 1.67 7.63
C LEU A 67 -2.84 2.39 6.31
N LEU A 68 -3.78 2.39 5.38
CA LEU A 68 -3.55 2.96 4.05
C LEU A 68 -3.48 4.50 4.04
N HIS A 69 -3.90 5.17 5.11
CA HIS A 69 -3.74 6.61 5.24
C HIS A 69 -2.28 7.08 5.07
N GLY A 70 -1.31 6.25 5.44
CA GLY A 70 0.12 6.56 5.31
C GLY A 70 0.62 6.68 3.87
N PHE A 71 -0.10 6.13 2.88
CA PHE A 71 0.25 6.16 1.45
C PHE A 71 -0.36 7.36 0.70
N PHE A 72 -1.30 8.11 1.30
CA PHE A 72 -1.87 9.28 0.64
C PHE A 72 -0.84 10.41 0.56
N LEU A 73 -0.89 11.15 -0.56
CA LEU A 73 -0.15 12.39 -0.73
C LEU A 73 -0.52 13.38 0.39
N PRO A 74 0.41 14.24 0.86
CA PRO A 74 0.16 15.17 1.95
C PRO A 74 -1.15 15.97 1.81
N GLN A 75 -1.44 16.46 0.60
CA GLN A 75 -2.65 17.21 0.28
C GLN A 75 -3.97 16.42 0.39
N HIS A 76 -3.91 15.09 0.44
CA HIS A 76 -5.08 14.21 0.56
C HIS A 76 -5.22 13.58 1.96
N ARG A 77 -4.32 13.91 2.89
CA ARG A 77 -4.35 13.37 4.27
C ARG A 77 -5.44 14.00 5.14
N ASP A 78 -5.83 15.24 4.84
CA ASP A 78 -6.76 16.03 5.65
C ASP A 78 -8.20 16.05 5.12
N ALA A 79 -8.54 15.28 4.08
CA ALA A 79 -9.89 15.24 3.50
C ALA A 79 -10.96 14.56 4.41
N ARG A 80 -10.69 14.38 5.71
CA ARG A 80 -11.69 13.91 6.69
C ARG A 80 -12.68 15.03 6.95
N TYR A 81 -13.96 14.77 6.66
CA TYR A 81 -15.16 15.54 7.03
C TYR A 81 -14.87 16.91 7.67
N THR A 82 -14.77 17.94 6.84
CA THR A 82 -15.34 19.26 7.16
C THR A 82 -16.80 19.28 6.79
#